data_AF-A0A498PV35-F1
#
_entry.id   AF-A0A498PV35-F1
#
_cell.length_a   1.000
_cell.length_b   1.000
_cell.length_c   1.000
_cell.angle_alpha   90.00
_cell.angle_beta   90.00
_cell.angle_gamma   90.00
#
_symmetry.space_group_name_H-M   'P 1'
#
loop_
_entity.id
_entity.type
_entity.pdbx_description
1 polymer ?
#
loop_
_entity_poly.entity_id
_entity_poly.type
_entity_poly.pdbx_seq_one_letter_code
_entity_poly.pdbx_strand_id
1 'polypeptide(L)'
;MSSGVAGGFGGAGGTGGTAGAGGAGGATHSGLPGFVGKGGVAGSAGVNGDGGVGGDGGAGASSGTGATGGTGGTGGAGGLGKTSAPGHGGGGGGGGGAASVQAVNGGTASGTATGGAGGGGGHGTTIAAGGRGGSGGDAVIEADGVGSTATGTATGGSGGNGGTNGATGGDGGVSTVASHAAASKVIGFATAGNGGDGINAGAGGAGGAAVVSANDTNCSVSGAAVGGAGGDGTNAGTGGAGGDGLVDTLGAGAGVSGTGTGGSGGAGTNGGVGGAGGLGEVNANQDGTAAGTATGGSGGNARGTGSTGGTGGDAWVQAGYVDGLGVNGGDHFEGVATGSVIGGNGGDASGGGTGGDGGYGLVMGAGDHGSSGGTATGGSGGAASSGAVGGAGGSANLTGLYGSTTGTVTAGDGGDGNGGNGGDGGNAWVITYDEFNGYQGSSITNGTAIGGDGGYGGLNGTGGALGGDGGTGGWGNLLVSGGQTSTNATGIGGAGGHGGDGGSAGSNGSGDGGQGGSGGSNSFNGTGGIANPGQAGTNGLPDGTPGAPGANG
;
A
#
# COMPACT_ATOMS: atom_id res chain seq x y z
N MET A 1 -24.30 4.17 -14.23
CA MET A 1 -23.99 2.75 -13.97
C MET A 1 -23.28 2.19 -15.19
N SER A 2 -21.98 2.44 -15.28
CA SER A 2 -21.06 1.86 -16.26
C SER A 2 -20.19 0.88 -15.48
N SER A 3 -20.16 -0.37 -15.92
CA SER A 3 -19.38 -1.43 -15.31
C SER A 3 -17.89 -1.14 -15.49
N GLY A 4 -17.14 -1.07 -14.38
CA GLY A 4 -15.69 -0.99 -14.38
C GLY A 4 -15.09 -2.05 -15.30
N VAL A 5 -14.22 -1.62 -16.19
CA VAL A 5 -13.57 -2.49 -17.17
C VAL A 5 -12.55 -3.33 -16.40
N ALA A 6 -12.86 -4.62 -16.25
CA ALA A 6 -11.97 -5.58 -15.64
C ALA A 6 -10.66 -5.66 -16.46
N GLY A 7 -9.53 -5.43 -15.79
CA GLY A 7 -8.19 -5.60 -16.34
C GLY A 7 -7.99 -7.01 -16.90
N GLY A 8 -7.45 -7.09 -18.12
CA GLY A 8 -7.11 -8.34 -18.79
C GLY A 8 -5.94 -9.04 -18.10
N PHE A 9 -6.02 -10.36 -17.99
CA PHE A 9 -5.04 -11.21 -17.31
C PHE A 9 -3.76 -11.44 -18.15
N GLY A 10 -2.60 -11.31 -17.50
CA GLY A 10 -1.28 -11.68 -18.03
C GLY A 10 -1.14 -13.20 -18.30
N GLY A 11 -0.16 -13.55 -19.14
CA GLY A 11 0.05 -14.93 -19.61
C GLY A 11 0.46 -15.91 -18.50
N ALA A 12 -0.04 -17.15 -18.56
CA ALA A 12 0.39 -18.21 -17.66
C ALA A 12 1.87 -18.61 -17.92
N GLY A 13 2.73 -18.40 -16.94
CA GLY A 13 4.11 -18.89 -16.92
C GLY A 13 4.21 -20.43 -16.93
N GLY A 14 5.35 -20.93 -17.41
CA GLY A 14 5.59 -22.35 -17.62
C GLY A 14 5.64 -23.16 -16.32
N THR A 15 5.01 -24.34 -16.31
CA THR A 15 5.13 -25.31 -15.23
C THR A 15 6.42 -26.12 -15.41
N GLY A 16 7.43 -25.86 -14.59
CA GLY A 16 8.62 -26.70 -14.52
C GLY A 16 8.34 -27.97 -13.70
N GLY A 17 8.63 -29.16 -14.23
CA GLY A 17 8.77 -30.36 -13.40
C GLY A 17 8.17 -31.68 -13.87
N THR A 18 7.87 -31.89 -15.16
CA THR A 18 7.91 -33.22 -15.83
C THR A 18 7.88 -32.99 -17.34
N ALA A 19 9.00 -33.27 -18.02
CA ALA A 19 9.14 -33.25 -19.48
C ALA A 19 8.43 -32.08 -20.22
N GLY A 20 9.07 -30.92 -20.28
CA GLY A 20 8.94 -30.01 -21.43
C GLY A 20 7.53 -29.55 -21.83
N ALA A 21 6.69 -29.12 -20.89
CA ALA A 21 5.56 -28.28 -21.25
C ALA A 21 6.07 -26.83 -21.42
N GLY A 22 6.28 -26.42 -22.67
CA GLY A 22 6.49 -25.00 -22.98
C GLY A 22 5.30 -24.17 -22.55
N GLY A 23 5.60 -22.99 -22.01
CA GLY A 23 4.57 -22.03 -21.63
C GLY A 23 3.67 -21.73 -22.81
N ALA A 24 2.37 -21.94 -22.65
CA ALA A 24 1.39 -21.54 -23.66
C ALA A 24 1.53 -20.03 -23.93
N GLY A 25 1.55 -19.66 -25.21
CA GLY A 25 1.37 -18.26 -25.61
C GLY A 25 0.07 -17.73 -25.10
N GLY A 26 0.12 -16.46 -24.67
CA GLY A 26 -0.91 -15.80 -23.89
C GLY A 26 -2.32 -15.97 -24.45
N ALA A 27 -3.28 -15.97 -23.52
CA ALA A 27 -4.68 -15.81 -23.87
C ALA A 27 -4.91 -14.47 -24.59
N THR A 28 -5.94 -14.49 -25.41
CA THR A 28 -6.41 -13.41 -26.27
C THR A 28 -6.83 -12.17 -25.49
N HIS A 29 -6.36 -11.00 -25.93
CA HIS A 29 -7.07 -9.72 -25.82
C HIS A 29 -8.56 -9.92 -26.09
N SER A 30 -9.40 -9.68 -25.09
CA SER A 30 -10.82 -9.51 -25.31
C SER A 30 -11.05 -8.10 -25.84
N GLY A 31 -10.96 -7.92 -27.17
CA GLY A 31 -11.30 -6.65 -27.81
C GLY A 31 -11.01 -6.58 -29.31
N LEU A 32 -9.93 -7.21 -29.78
CA LEU A 32 -9.55 -7.24 -31.20
C LEU A 32 -9.13 -8.66 -31.63
N PRO A 33 -9.80 -9.30 -32.61
CA PRO A 33 -9.36 -10.59 -33.13
C PRO A 33 -8.00 -10.43 -33.85
N GLY A 34 -6.95 -11.08 -33.34
CA GLY A 34 -5.70 -11.31 -34.08
C GLY A 34 -4.35 -11.03 -33.39
N PHE A 35 -4.30 -10.57 -32.14
CA PHE A 35 -3.05 -10.01 -31.56
C PHE A 35 -2.24 -10.92 -30.61
N VAL A 36 -2.23 -12.23 -30.77
CA VAL A 36 -1.73 -13.13 -29.72
C VAL A 36 -0.21 -12.98 -29.41
N GLY A 37 0.13 -12.86 -28.12
CA GLY A 37 1.52 -12.81 -27.64
C GLY A 37 2.29 -14.09 -27.99
N LYS A 38 3.62 -14.05 -28.02
CA LYS A 38 4.40 -15.24 -28.41
C LYS A 38 4.42 -16.25 -27.28
N GLY A 39 4.17 -17.52 -27.60
CA GLY A 39 4.38 -18.63 -26.68
C GLY A 39 5.79 -18.74 -26.15
N GLY A 40 5.90 -19.23 -24.91
CA GLY A 40 7.17 -19.57 -24.31
C GLY A 40 7.81 -20.78 -25.00
N VAL A 41 9.10 -20.98 -24.75
CA VAL A 41 9.85 -22.12 -25.27
C VAL A 41 9.85 -23.24 -24.24
N ALA A 42 9.60 -24.47 -24.67
CA ALA A 42 9.68 -25.64 -23.79
C ALA A 42 11.12 -25.88 -23.31
N GLY A 43 11.25 -26.19 -22.02
CA GLY A 43 12.50 -26.66 -21.44
C GLY A 43 12.92 -28.04 -21.96
N SER A 44 14.18 -28.41 -21.73
CA SER A 44 14.74 -29.69 -22.14
C SER A 44 14.73 -30.73 -21.03
N ALA A 45 14.72 -32.02 -21.39
CA ALA A 45 14.87 -33.11 -20.43
C ALA A 45 16.31 -33.20 -19.90
N GLY A 46 16.47 -33.65 -18.66
CA GLY A 46 17.78 -33.90 -18.06
C GLY A 46 18.45 -35.14 -18.65
N VAL A 47 19.79 -35.18 -18.58
CA VAL A 47 20.60 -36.31 -19.05
C VAL A 47 21.42 -36.89 -17.90
N ASN A 48 21.76 -38.17 -17.96
CA ASN A 48 22.66 -38.83 -17.00
C ASN A 48 22.26 -38.74 -15.52
N GLY A 49 20.95 -38.61 -15.23
CA GLY A 49 20.43 -38.47 -13.88
C GLY A 49 20.36 -37.02 -13.40
N ASP A 50 20.78 -36.04 -14.20
CA ASP A 50 20.55 -34.61 -13.93
C ASP A 50 19.09 -34.21 -14.21
N GLY A 51 18.67 -33.11 -13.62
CA GLY A 51 17.38 -32.48 -13.90
C GLY A 51 17.34 -31.77 -15.25
N GLY A 52 16.14 -31.64 -15.82
CA GLY A 52 15.92 -30.86 -17.05
C GLY A 52 15.94 -29.34 -16.82
N VAL A 53 16.13 -28.57 -17.88
CA VAL A 53 16.04 -27.09 -17.85
C VAL A 53 14.55 -26.69 -17.88
N GLY A 54 14.19 -25.63 -17.16
CA GLY A 54 12.87 -25.02 -17.21
C GLY A 54 12.61 -24.32 -18.55
N GLY A 55 11.34 -24.13 -18.90
CA GLY A 55 10.97 -23.39 -20.11
C GLY A 55 11.11 -21.88 -19.96
N ASP A 56 11.41 -21.20 -21.06
CA ASP A 56 11.39 -19.74 -21.13
C ASP A 56 9.94 -19.23 -21.21
N GLY A 57 9.69 -18.07 -20.61
CA GLY A 57 8.42 -17.36 -20.70
C GLY A 57 8.16 -16.79 -22.09
N GLY A 58 6.88 -16.62 -22.41
CA GLY A 58 6.44 -15.96 -23.64
C GLY A 58 6.68 -14.44 -23.60
N ALA A 59 6.90 -13.83 -24.76
CA ALA A 59 6.94 -12.37 -24.87
C ALA A 59 5.52 -11.79 -24.95
N GLY A 60 5.32 -10.63 -24.33
CA GLY A 60 4.06 -9.89 -24.32
C GLY A 60 3.65 -9.38 -25.70
N ALA A 61 2.35 -9.19 -25.90
CA ALA A 61 1.81 -8.61 -27.13
C ALA A 61 2.10 -7.10 -27.20
N SER A 62 2.17 -6.55 -28.42
CA SER A 62 2.23 -5.11 -28.67
C SER A 62 1.15 -4.69 -29.67
N SER A 63 0.43 -3.62 -29.35
CA SER A 63 -0.63 -3.07 -30.23
C SER A 63 -0.59 -1.55 -30.27
N GLY A 64 -0.58 -0.97 -31.47
CA GLY A 64 -0.53 0.48 -31.68
C GLY A 64 0.88 1.07 -31.71
N THR A 65 1.00 2.27 -32.27
CA THR A 65 2.28 2.98 -32.37
C THR A 65 2.77 3.39 -30.99
N GLY A 66 4.00 3.01 -30.66
CA GLY A 66 4.61 3.28 -29.35
C GLY A 66 4.40 2.17 -28.31
N ALA A 67 3.72 1.08 -28.66
CA ALA A 67 3.59 -0.10 -27.79
C ALA A 67 4.74 -1.09 -27.98
N THR A 68 5.33 -1.54 -26.87
CA THR A 68 6.36 -2.59 -26.82
C THR A 68 6.01 -3.59 -25.74
N GLY A 69 5.66 -4.82 -26.12
CA GLY A 69 5.41 -5.89 -25.15
C GLY A 69 6.68 -6.28 -24.40
N GLY A 70 6.54 -6.73 -23.16
CA GLY A 70 7.64 -7.15 -22.31
C GLY A 70 8.27 -8.46 -22.77
N THR A 71 9.53 -8.67 -22.45
CA THR A 71 10.23 -9.94 -22.69
C THR A 71 9.77 -11.00 -21.71
N GLY A 72 9.71 -12.27 -22.14
CA GLY A 72 9.59 -13.39 -21.20
C GLY A 72 10.86 -13.58 -20.38
N GLY A 73 10.71 -14.18 -19.20
CA GLY A 73 11.83 -14.57 -18.34
C GLY A 73 12.46 -15.88 -18.78
N THR A 74 13.75 -16.05 -18.52
CA THR A 74 14.47 -17.31 -18.84
C THR A 74 14.09 -18.43 -17.89
N GLY A 75 14.03 -19.66 -18.38
CA GLY A 75 13.92 -20.85 -17.54
C GLY A 75 15.19 -21.13 -16.73
N GLY A 76 15.03 -21.78 -15.58
CA GLY A 76 16.15 -22.17 -14.72
C GLY A 76 16.81 -23.46 -15.17
N ALA A 77 18.12 -23.59 -14.98
CA ALA A 77 18.83 -24.86 -15.19
C ALA A 77 18.34 -25.99 -14.26
N GLY A 78 18.49 -27.24 -14.71
CA GLY A 78 18.27 -28.41 -13.86
C GLY A 78 19.37 -28.62 -12.83
N GLY A 79 19.05 -29.30 -11.74
CA GLY A 79 20.00 -29.69 -10.71
C GLY A 79 20.85 -30.88 -11.15
N LEU A 80 22.12 -30.90 -10.74
CA LEU A 80 23.00 -32.05 -10.97
C LEU A 80 22.56 -33.26 -10.15
N GLY A 81 22.51 -34.43 -10.76
CA GLY A 81 22.23 -35.70 -10.10
C GLY A 81 23.39 -36.17 -9.24
N LYS A 82 23.06 -37.02 -8.26
CA LYS A 82 24.02 -37.77 -7.45
C LYS A 82 23.82 -39.26 -7.71
N THR A 83 24.82 -40.08 -7.40
CA THR A 83 24.68 -41.55 -7.47
C THR A 83 23.54 -42.09 -6.60
N SER A 84 23.17 -41.35 -5.54
CA SER A 84 22.11 -41.71 -4.61
C SER A 84 20.73 -41.18 -4.99
N ALA A 85 20.61 -40.19 -5.88
CA ALA A 85 19.34 -39.57 -6.26
C ALA A 85 19.49 -38.74 -7.54
N PRO A 86 18.49 -38.75 -8.45
CA PRO A 86 18.50 -37.88 -9.61
C PRO A 86 18.39 -36.40 -9.19
N GLY A 87 18.86 -35.50 -10.06
CA GLY A 87 18.64 -34.07 -9.93
C GLY A 87 17.22 -33.68 -10.34
N HIS A 88 16.71 -32.59 -9.78
CA HIS A 88 15.39 -32.07 -10.10
C HIS A 88 15.46 -31.00 -11.19
N GLY A 89 14.38 -30.87 -11.95
CA GLY A 89 14.30 -29.88 -13.03
C GLY A 89 14.34 -28.43 -12.54
N GLY A 90 14.79 -27.53 -13.40
CA GLY A 90 14.64 -26.09 -13.17
C GLY A 90 13.21 -25.61 -13.35
N GLY A 91 12.91 -24.45 -12.78
CA GLY A 91 11.60 -23.82 -12.85
C GLY A 91 11.44 -22.98 -14.11
N GLY A 92 10.20 -22.76 -14.54
CA GLY A 92 9.89 -21.96 -15.73
C GLY A 92 10.03 -20.47 -15.48
N GLY A 93 10.44 -19.73 -16.52
CA GLY A 93 10.35 -18.28 -16.53
C GLY A 93 8.92 -17.76 -16.66
N GLY A 94 8.69 -16.54 -16.17
CA GLY A 94 7.41 -15.85 -16.27
C GLY A 94 7.20 -15.21 -17.65
N GLY A 95 5.94 -15.02 -18.06
CA GLY A 95 5.61 -14.32 -19.30
C GLY A 95 5.87 -12.81 -19.19
N GLY A 96 6.21 -12.16 -20.29
CA GLY A 96 6.24 -10.70 -20.36
C GLY A 96 4.84 -10.10 -20.48
N GLY A 97 4.65 -8.90 -19.93
CA GLY A 97 3.40 -8.16 -19.97
C GLY A 97 3.10 -7.56 -21.34
N ALA A 98 1.82 -7.40 -21.65
CA ALA A 98 1.38 -6.79 -22.90
C ALA A 98 1.55 -5.26 -22.89
N ALA A 99 1.58 -4.66 -24.08
CA ALA A 99 1.53 -3.21 -24.25
C ALA A 99 0.51 -2.81 -25.31
N SER A 100 -0.27 -1.77 -25.04
CA SER A 100 -1.20 -1.21 -26.02
C SER A 100 -1.28 0.32 -26.00
N VAL A 101 -1.38 0.92 -27.19
CA VAL A 101 -1.69 2.34 -27.40
C VAL A 101 -2.89 2.41 -28.36
N GLN A 102 -4.07 2.75 -27.85
CA GLN A 102 -5.33 2.58 -28.57
C GLN A 102 -6.25 3.80 -28.47
N ALA A 103 -6.87 4.15 -29.60
CA ALA A 103 -7.88 5.19 -29.69
C ALA A 103 -9.18 4.58 -30.21
N VAL A 104 -10.27 4.79 -29.49
CA VAL A 104 -11.59 4.26 -29.83
C VAL A 104 -12.65 5.38 -29.69
N ASN A 105 -13.79 5.19 -30.35
CA ASN A 105 -14.96 6.09 -30.25
C ASN A 105 -14.66 7.60 -30.47
N GLY A 106 -13.67 7.92 -31.31
CA GLY A 106 -13.29 9.30 -31.64
C GLY A 106 -12.25 9.93 -30.71
N GLY A 107 -11.60 9.13 -29.86
CA GLY A 107 -10.46 9.56 -29.04
C GLY A 107 -9.15 9.67 -29.83
N THR A 108 -8.12 10.17 -29.17
CA THR A 108 -6.74 10.21 -29.68
C THR A 108 -5.76 9.75 -28.62
N ALA A 109 -5.08 8.63 -28.87
CA ALA A 109 -4.05 8.09 -28.00
C ALA A 109 -2.67 8.19 -28.66
N SER A 110 -1.65 8.57 -27.89
CA SER A 110 -0.25 8.55 -28.32
C SER A 110 0.68 8.40 -27.12
N GLY A 111 1.96 8.06 -27.34
CA GLY A 111 2.92 7.92 -26.24
C GLY A 111 3.70 6.62 -26.34
N THR A 112 4.23 6.18 -25.20
CA THR A 112 4.99 4.92 -25.09
C THR A 112 4.35 4.00 -24.07
N ALA A 113 3.91 2.82 -24.49
CA ALA A 113 3.45 1.75 -23.60
C ALA A 113 4.49 0.62 -23.61
N THR A 114 5.03 0.25 -22.46
CA THR A 114 6.02 -0.83 -22.34
C THR A 114 5.56 -1.85 -21.31
N GLY A 115 5.24 -3.06 -21.75
CA GLY A 115 4.90 -4.15 -20.85
C GLY A 115 6.11 -4.59 -20.04
N GLY A 116 5.88 -5.06 -18.81
CA GLY A 116 6.92 -5.50 -17.90
C GLY A 116 7.59 -6.80 -18.36
N ALA A 117 8.87 -6.99 -18.01
CA ALA A 117 9.53 -8.27 -18.25
C ALA A 117 9.01 -9.36 -17.30
N GLY A 118 8.93 -10.60 -17.76
CA GLY A 118 8.71 -11.74 -16.89
C GLY A 118 9.97 -12.07 -16.07
N GLY A 119 9.77 -12.57 -14.85
CA GLY A 119 10.84 -12.99 -13.95
C GLY A 119 11.49 -14.31 -14.35
N GLY A 120 12.74 -14.51 -13.96
CA GLY A 120 13.48 -15.75 -14.22
C GLY A 120 12.95 -16.95 -13.43
N GLY A 121 13.05 -18.13 -14.02
CA GLY A 121 12.85 -19.40 -13.34
C GLY A 121 14.09 -19.83 -12.55
N GLY A 122 13.88 -20.60 -11.49
CA GLY A 122 14.91 -20.97 -10.55
C GLY A 122 15.64 -22.24 -10.93
N HIS A 123 16.86 -22.38 -10.43
CA HIS A 123 17.61 -23.62 -10.62
C HIS A 123 17.02 -24.76 -9.81
N GLY A 124 16.96 -25.94 -10.43
CA GLY A 124 16.70 -27.19 -9.73
C GLY A 124 17.84 -27.57 -8.80
N THR A 125 17.52 -28.34 -7.76
CA THR A 125 18.51 -28.85 -6.80
C THR A 125 18.51 -30.38 -6.78
N THR A 126 19.23 -30.97 -5.83
CA THR A 126 19.18 -32.44 -5.58
C THR A 126 18.01 -32.89 -4.73
N ILE A 127 17.19 -31.95 -4.23
CA ILE A 127 16.07 -32.27 -3.33
C ILE A 127 14.73 -31.65 -3.77
N ALA A 128 14.74 -30.65 -4.64
CA ALA A 128 13.52 -30.04 -5.14
C ALA A 128 13.74 -29.33 -6.48
N ALA A 129 12.64 -29.17 -7.22
CA ALA A 129 12.63 -28.42 -8.47
C ALA A 129 12.92 -26.92 -8.22
N GLY A 130 13.35 -26.25 -9.29
CA GLY A 130 13.44 -24.80 -9.31
C GLY A 130 12.07 -24.13 -9.28
N GLY A 131 12.07 -22.89 -8.84
CA GLY A 131 10.90 -22.05 -8.68
C GLY A 131 10.44 -21.37 -9.96
N ARG A 132 9.18 -20.94 -10.01
CA ARG A 132 8.62 -20.26 -11.18
C ARG A 132 8.78 -18.75 -11.07
N GLY A 133 9.23 -18.11 -12.15
CA GLY A 133 9.24 -16.65 -12.26
C GLY A 133 7.82 -16.06 -12.39
N GLY A 134 7.63 -14.88 -11.80
CA GLY A 134 6.41 -14.09 -11.90
C GLY A 134 6.26 -13.45 -13.28
N SER A 135 5.03 -13.11 -13.63
CA SER A 135 4.70 -12.50 -14.92
C SER A 135 5.01 -11.00 -14.87
N GLY A 136 5.41 -10.43 -16.01
CA GLY A 136 5.47 -8.98 -16.16
C GLY A 136 4.06 -8.39 -16.27
N GLY A 137 3.88 -7.19 -15.74
CA GLY A 137 2.61 -6.47 -15.78
C GLY A 137 2.37 -5.71 -17.08
N ASP A 138 1.11 -5.43 -17.37
CA ASP A 138 0.70 -4.81 -18.62
C ASP A 138 0.90 -3.29 -18.63
N ALA A 139 0.96 -2.72 -19.84
CA ALA A 139 1.00 -1.27 -20.06
C ALA A 139 -0.05 -0.83 -21.08
N VAL A 140 -0.92 0.11 -20.68
CA VAL A 140 -2.03 0.59 -21.52
C VAL A 140 -2.01 2.10 -21.62
N ILE A 141 -2.10 2.61 -22.85
CA ILE A 141 -2.49 3.99 -23.14
C ILE A 141 -3.78 3.95 -23.96
N GLU A 142 -4.88 4.48 -23.43
CA GLU A 142 -6.20 4.39 -24.06
C GLU A 142 -6.92 5.73 -24.09
N ALA A 143 -7.50 6.08 -25.24
CA ALA A 143 -8.42 7.20 -25.37
C ALA A 143 -9.75 6.71 -25.95
N ASP A 144 -10.77 6.64 -25.11
CA ASP A 144 -12.15 6.30 -25.45
C ASP A 144 -13.03 7.56 -25.35
N GLY A 145 -13.70 7.91 -26.44
CA GLY A 145 -14.68 8.99 -26.48
C GLY A 145 -14.31 10.16 -27.38
N VAL A 146 -15.34 10.84 -27.90
CA VAL A 146 -15.16 11.91 -28.89
C VAL A 146 -14.34 13.05 -28.31
N GLY A 147 -13.23 13.37 -28.98
CA GLY A 147 -12.34 14.45 -28.56
C GLY A 147 -11.57 14.15 -27.27
N SER A 148 -11.63 12.92 -26.75
CA SER A 148 -10.80 12.51 -25.63
C SER A 148 -9.35 12.35 -26.09
N THR A 149 -8.40 12.65 -25.21
CA THR A 149 -6.97 12.51 -25.48
C THR A 149 -6.26 11.82 -24.34
N ALA A 150 -5.40 10.86 -24.65
CA ALA A 150 -4.52 10.21 -23.68
C ALA A 150 -3.08 10.19 -24.24
N THR A 151 -2.16 10.77 -23.48
CA THR A 151 -0.75 10.88 -23.88
C THR A 151 0.20 10.61 -22.72
N GLY A 152 1.44 10.22 -23.03
CA GLY A 152 2.52 10.07 -22.05
C GLY A 152 3.18 8.71 -22.08
N THR A 153 3.43 8.13 -20.90
CA THR A 153 4.12 6.83 -20.77
C THR A 153 3.40 5.90 -19.81
N ALA A 154 3.24 4.63 -20.21
CA ALA A 154 2.80 3.55 -19.34
C ALA A 154 3.89 2.46 -19.33
N THR A 155 4.38 2.08 -18.15
CA THR A 155 5.38 1.01 -17.97
C THR A 155 4.88 -0.01 -16.95
N GLY A 156 4.63 -1.24 -17.40
CA GLY A 156 4.24 -2.35 -16.53
C GLY A 156 5.41 -2.82 -15.67
N GLY A 157 5.13 -3.32 -14.48
CA GLY A 157 6.14 -3.80 -13.54
C GLY A 157 6.76 -5.12 -14.00
N SER A 158 8.03 -5.36 -13.69
CA SER A 158 8.63 -6.68 -13.94
C SER A 158 8.10 -7.72 -12.95
N GLY A 159 7.95 -8.96 -13.40
CA GLY A 159 7.74 -10.08 -12.50
C GLY A 159 9.01 -10.41 -11.70
N GLY A 160 8.84 -10.89 -10.47
CA GLY A 160 9.92 -11.36 -9.62
C GLY A 160 10.44 -12.73 -10.01
N ASN A 161 11.65 -13.07 -9.60
CA ASN A 161 12.28 -14.35 -9.90
C ASN A 161 11.71 -15.48 -9.02
N GLY A 162 11.58 -16.67 -9.60
CA GLY A 162 11.35 -17.89 -8.84
C GLY A 162 12.68 -18.50 -8.45
N GLY A 163 13.04 -18.51 -7.17
CA GLY A 163 14.29 -19.06 -6.66
C GLY A 163 14.30 -20.58 -6.58
N THR A 164 15.07 -21.16 -5.65
CA THR A 164 15.15 -22.63 -5.51
C THR A 164 13.97 -23.22 -4.75
N ASN A 165 13.87 -24.56 -4.76
CA ASN A 165 12.97 -25.34 -3.92
C ASN A 165 11.49 -24.99 -4.09
N GLY A 166 11.06 -24.81 -5.35
CA GLY A 166 9.67 -24.49 -5.68
C GLY A 166 9.23 -23.07 -5.30
N ALA A 167 10.15 -22.16 -5.03
CA ALA A 167 9.83 -20.75 -4.79
C ALA A 167 9.04 -20.13 -5.95
N THR A 168 8.29 -19.08 -5.69
CA THR A 168 7.50 -18.40 -6.73
C THR A 168 7.74 -16.90 -6.68
N GLY A 169 8.16 -16.31 -7.80
CA GLY A 169 8.25 -14.86 -7.92
C GLY A 169 6.86 -14.22 -8.05
N GLY A 170 6.68 -13.02 -7.51
CA GLY A 170 5.45 -12.26 -7.61
C GLY A 170 5.25 -11.65 -9.00
N ASP A 171 4.01 -11.42 -9.40
CA ASP A 171 3.70 -10.75 -10.66
C ASP A 171 4.01 -9.24 -10.55
N GLY A 172 4.43 -8.63 -11.66
CA GLY A 172 4.56 -7.19 -11.76
C GLY A 172 3.19 -6.49 -11.91
N GLY A 173 3.10 -5.25 -11.43
CA GLY A 173 1.87 -4.47 -11.46
C GLY A 173 1.52 -3.95 -12.86
N VAL A 174 0.25 -3.60 -13.04
CA VAL A 174 -0.28 -3.05 -14.30
C VAL A 174 -0.18 -1.52 -14.32
N SER A 175 0.18 -0.97 -15.48
CA SER A 175 0.21 0.49 -15.70
C SER A 175 -0.82 0.95 -16.73
N THR A 176 -1.56 2.01 -16.41
CA THR A 176 -2.63 2.54 -17.25
C THR A 176 -2.55 4.07 -17.33
N VAL A 177 -2.62 4.59 -18.56
CA VAL A 177 -2.87 6.01 -18.86
C VAL A 177 -4.11 6.10 -19.73
N ALA A 178 -5.24 6.55 -19.18
CA ALA A 178 -6.53 6.40 -19.88
C ALA A 178 -7.43 7.63 -19.82
N SER A 179 -8.06 7.98 -20.94
CA SER A 179 -9.15 8.95 -21.00
C SER A 179 -10.40 8.23 -21.49
N HIS A 180 -11.38 8.00 -20.61
CA HIS A 180 -12.55 7.13 -20.89
C HIS A 180 -13.80 7.86 -21.38
N ALA A 181 -13.77 9.20 -21.41
CA ALA A 181 -14.95 10.00 -21.68
C ALA A 181 -14.68 11.20 -22.58
N ALA A 182 -15.75 11.69 -23.21
CA ALA A 182 -15.68 12.74 -24.22
C ALA A 182 -15.06 14.04 -23.68
N ALA A 183 -14.31 14.71 -24.56
CA ALA A 183 -13.63 15.98 -24.29
C ALA A 183 -12.66 15.98 -23.09
N SER A 184 -12.27 14.82 -22.59
CA SER A 184 -11.34 14.68 -21.46
C SER A 184 -9.89 14.53 -21.93
N LYS A 185 -8.96 15.13 -21.21
CA LYS A 185 -7.54 15.17 -21.56
C LYS A 185 -6.69 14.56 -20.45
N VAL A 186 -5.80 13.65 -20.85
CA VAL A 186 -4.83 12.99 -19.97
C VAL A 186 -3.40 13.14 -20.50
N ILE A 187 -2.52 13.62 -19.65
CA ILE A 187 -1.06 13.57 -19.81
C ILE A 187 -0.51 12.78 -18.61
N GLY A 188 -0.27 11.49 -18.80
CA GLY A 188 0.03 10.57 -17.70
C GLY A 188 1.39 9.90 -17.79
N PHE A 189 2.02 9.72 -16.64
CA PHE A 189 3.24 8.92 -16.47
C PHE A 189 2.97 7.81 -15.45
N ALA A 190 2.59 6.63 -15.92
CA ALA A 190 2.30 5.47 -15.07
C ALA A 190 3.47 4.47 -15.09
N THR A 191 4.03 4.15 -13.92
CA THR A 191 5.05 3.10 -13.74
C THR A 191 4.61 2.15 -12.64
N ALA A 192 4.21 0.95 -13.00
CA ALA A 192 3.74 -0.01 -12.01
C ALA A 192 4.91 -0.66 -11.25
N GLY A 193 4.60 -1.20 -10.07
CA GLY A 193 5.58 -1.80 -9.18
C GLY A 193 6.03 -3.18 -9.66
N ASN A 194 7.28 -3.53 -9.38
CA ASN A 194 7.79 -4.87 -9.67
C ASN A 194 7.24 -5.89 -8.66
N GLY A 195 7.06 -7.14 -9.08
CA GLY A 195 6.83 -8.24 -8.16
C GLY A 195 8.08 -8.57 -7.36
N GLY A 196 7.90 -9.06 -6.14
CA GLY A 196 8.99 -9.52 -5.27
C GLY A 196 9.52 -10.89 -5.67
N ASP A 197 10.74 -11.21 -5.26
CA ASP A 197 11.37 -12.50 -5.54
C ASP A 197 10.86 -13.58 -4.57
N GLY A 198 10.67 -14.79 -5.09
CA GLY A 198 10.54 -15.98 -4.28
C GLY A 198 11.90 -16.62 -4.09
N ILE A 199 12.32 -16.90 -2.87
CA ILE A 199 13.64 -17.47 -2.55
C ILE A 199 13.47 -18.68 -1.65
N ASN A 200 14.10 -19.80 -2.02
CA ASN A 200 14.14 -21.04 -1.23
C ASN A 200 12.76 -21.43 -0.66
N ALA A 201 11.86 -21.92 -1.52
CA ALA A 201 10.47 -22.21 -1.21
C ALA A 201 9.58 -21.02 -0.79
N GLY A 202 10.10 -19.79 -0.74
CA GLY A 202 9.30 -18.60 -0.47
C GLY A 202 8.52 -18.10 -1.69
N ALA A 203 7.53 -17.23 -1.44
CA ALA A 203 6.68 -16.61 -2.44
C ALA A 203 6.79 -15.09 -2.40
N GLY A 204 7.22 -14.47 -3.49
CA GLY A 204 7.23 -13.00 -3.60
C GLY A 204 5.82 -12.41 -3.72
N GLY A 205 5.65 -11.19 -3.22
CA GLY A 205 4.41 -10.43 -3.34
C GLY A 205 4.26 -9.79 -4.71
N ALA A 206 3.02 -9.50 -5.12
CA ALA A 206 2.76 -8.80 -6.37
C ALA A 206 3.18 -7.31 -6.28
N GLY A 207 3.61 -6.72 -7.39
CA GLY A 207 3.78 -5.27 -7.49
C GLY A 207 2.45 -4.54 -7.65
N GLY A 208 2.38 -3.34 -7.11
CA GLY A 208 1.19 -2.48 -7.17
C GLY A 208 0.98 -1.86 -8.54
N ALA A 209 -0.27 -1.52 -8.85
CA ALA A 209 -0.66 -0.86 -10.09
C ALA A 209 -0.25 0.62 -10.12
N ALA A 210 -0.19 1.18 -11.32
CA ALA A 210 -0.04 2.62 -11.55
C ALA A 210 -1.11 3.11 -12.53
N VAL A 211 -1.99 4.01 -12.09
CA VAL A 211 -3.11 4.48 -12.91
C VAL A 211 -3.13 6.00 -12.98
N VAL A 212 -3.14 6.52 -14.21
CA VAL A 212 -3.45 7.93 -14.48
C VAL A 212 -4.68 7.98 -15.38
N SER A 213 -5.84 8.42 -14.89
CA SER A 213 -7.08 8.31 -15.67
C SER A 213 -8.09 9.44 -15.53
N ALA A 214 -8.75 9.78 -16.64
CA ALA A 214 -9.96 10.60 -16.65
C ALA A 214 -11.18 9.71 -16.90
N ASN A 215 -12.11 9.63 -15.94
CA ASN A 215 -13.23 8.68 -16.00
C ASN A 215 -14.57 9.30 -16.43
N ASP A 216 -14.68 10.62 -16.41
CA ASP A 216 -15.87 11.38 -16.78
C ASP A 216 -15.57 12.47 -17.81
N THR A 217 -16.62 13.11 -18.34
CA THR A 217 -16.52 14.12 -19.41
C THR A 217 -15.91 15.43 -18.95
N ASN A 218 -15.23 16.12 -19.87
CA ASN A 218 -14.61 17.44 -19.65
C ASN A 218 -13.55 17.45 -18.53
N CYS A 219 -12.94 16.30 -18.23
CA CYS A 219 -11.91 16.19 -17.21
C CYS A 219 -10.51 16.57 -17.74
N SER A 220 -9.64 17.04 -16.87
CA SER A 220 -8.23 17.33 -17.18
C SER A 220 -7.30 16.69 -16.16
N VAL A 221 -6.51 15.71 -16.59
CA VAL A 221 -5.54 15.00 -15.73
C VAL A 221 -4.13 15.18 -16.26
N SER A 222 -3.20 15.56 -15.38
CA SER A 222 -1.78 15.68 -15.68
C SER A 222 -0.93 15.24 -14.48
N GLY A 223 -0.40 14.03 -14.49
CA GLY A 223 0.34 13.55 -13.32
C GLY A 223 1.11 12.26 -13.52
N ALA A 224 1.69 11.78 -12.44
CA ALA A 224 2.47 10.56 -12.39
C ALA A 224 1.88 9.57 -11.37
N ALA A 225 1.80 8.31 -11.75
CA ALA A 225 1.39 7.23 -10.87
C ALA A 225 2.53 6.22 -10.77
N VAL A 226 2.87 5.81 -9.55
CA VAL A 226 3.92 4.82 -9.29
C VAL A 226 3.37 3.74 -8.37
N GLY A 227 3.33 2.50 -8.84
CA GLY A 227 2.97 1.35 -8.01
C GLY A 227 4.14 0.95 -7.10
N GLY A 228 3.84 0.48 -5.90
CA GLY A 228 4.81 -0.03 -4.96
C GLY A 228 5.35 -1.40 -5.37
N ALA A 229 6.61 -1.70 -5.06
CA ALA A 229 7.16 -3.03 -5.29
C ALA A 229 6.53 -4.06 -4.32
N GLY A 230 6.34 -5.29 -4.78
CA GLY A 230 6.03 -6.42 -3.90
C GLY A 230 7.23 -6.80 -3.04
N GLY A 231 6.97 -7.33 -1.84
CA GLY A 231 8.01 -7.81 -0.94
C GLY A 231 8.53 -9.20 -1.34
N ASP A 232 9.75 -9.52 -0.93
CA ASP A 232 10.33 -10.84 -1.18
C ASP A 232 9.80 -11.90 -0.21
N GLY A 233 9.65 -13.13 -0.67
CA GLY A 233 9.36 -14.29 0.16
C GLY A 233 10.57 -15.20 0.26
N THR A 234 11.09 -15.46 1.46
CA THR A 234 12.29 -16.30 1.67
C THR A 234 12.02 -17.44 2.65
N ASN A 235 12.57 -18.64 2.37
CA ASN A 235 12.50 -19.80 3.28
C ASN A 235 11.04 -20.12 3.69
N ALA A 236 10.19 -20.38 2.69
CA ALA A 236 8.74 -20.55 2.87
C ALA A 236 7.97 -19.34 3.43
N GLY A 237 8.61 -18.17 3.55
CA GLY A 237 7.91 -16.91 3.81
C GLY A 237 7.23 -16.36 2.57
N THR A 238 6.24 -15.50 2.78
CA THR A 238 5.45 -14.84 1.74
C THR A 238 5.63 -13.33 1.83
N GLY A 239 6.11 -12.69 0.77
CA GLY A 239 6.18 -11.23 0.71
C GLY A 239 4.79 -10.60 0.53
N GLY A 240 4.63 -9.39 1.06
CA GLY A 240 3.40 -8.60 0.92
C GLY A 240 3.29 -7.95 -0.45
N ALA A 241 2.07 -7.64 -0.87
CA ALA A 241 1.84 -6.90 -2.12
C ALA A 241 2.33 -5.44 -1.99
N GLY A 242 2.82 -4.86 -3.07
CA GLY A 242 2.98 -3.42 -3.18
C GLY A 242 1.63 -2.72 -3.31
N GLY A 243 1.50 -1.53 -2.75
CA GLY A 243 0.32 -0.69 -2.87
C GLY A 243 0.24 0.01 -4.23
N ASP A 244 -0.95 0.48 -4.59
CA ASP A 244 -1.17 1.12 -5.88
C ASP A 244 -0.83 2.62 -5.85
N GLY A 245 -0.43 3.17 -6.99
CA GLY A 245 -0.30 4.61 -7.22
C GLY A 245 -1.39 5.10 -8.17
N LEU A 246 -2.19 6.08 -7.77
CA LEU A 246 -3.35 6.57 -8.52
C LEU A 246 -3.34 8.09 -8.69
N VAL A 247 -3.70 8.53 -9.90
CA VAL A 247 -3.99 9.93 -10.24
C VAL A 247 -5.20 9.99 -11.16
N ASP A 248 -6.38 10.26 -10.63
CA ASP A 248 -7.62 10.08 -11.40
C ASP A 248 -8.78 11.01 -11.07
N THR A 249 -9.72 11.12 -12.01
CA THR A 249 -10.96 11.87 -11.79
C THR A 249 -12.13 10.93 -11.55
N LEU A 250 -13.03 11.34 -10.67
CA LEU A 250 -14.20 10.57 -10.22
C LEU A 250 -15.53 11.28 -10.54
N GLY A 251 -15.47 12.45 -11.18
CA GLY A 251 -16.65 13.18 -11.64
C GLY A 251 -16.35 14.12 -12.80
N ALA A 252 -17.40 14.55 -13.50
CA ALA A 252 -17.31 15.42 -14.67
C ALA A 252 -16.65 16.77 -14.35
N GLY A 253 -15.93 17.37 -15.31
CA GLY A 253 -15.30 18.68 -15.15
C GLY A 253 -14.10 18.72 -14.18
N ALA A 254 -13.78 17.62 -13.51
CA ALA A 254 -12.71 17.53 -12.53
C ALA A 254 -11.31 17.74 -13.14
N GLY A 255 -10.44 18.38 -12.35
CA GLY A 255 -9.03 18.63 -12.65
C GLY A 255 -8.11 17.95 -11.66
N VAL A 256 -7.12 17.19 -12.15
CA VAL A 256 -6.12 16.57 -11.28
C VAL A 256 -4.72 16.80 -11.81
N SER A 257 -3.80 17.22 -10.94
CA SER A 257 -2.39 17.26 -11.25
C SER A 257 -1.49 16.89 -10.08
N GLY A 258 -0.85 15.73 -10.11
CA GLY A 258 -0.06 15.30 -8.95
C GLY A 258 0.71 14.02 -9.17
N THR A 259 1.21 13.48 -8.05
CA THR A 259 1.87 12.18 -8.01
C THR A 259 1.22 11.28 -6.98
N GLY A 260 0.71 10.13 -7.41
CA GLY A 260 0.26 9.05 -6.52
C GLY A 260 1.30 7.94 -6.50
N THR A 261 1.82 7.58 -5.33
CA THR A 261 2.84 6.54 -5.14
C THR A 261 2.37 5.51 -4.13
N GLY A 262 2.21 4.26 -4.54
CA GLY A 262 1.93 3.17 -3.62
C GLY A 262 3.16 2.77 -2.80
N GLY A 263 2.93 2.31 -1.57
CA GLY A 263 3.97 1.83 -0.67
C GLY A 263 4.49 0.44 -1.08
N SER A 264 5.73 0.11 -0.74
CA SER A 264 6.25 -1.24 -0.97
C SER A 264 5.63 -2.26 -0.02
N GLY A 265 5.44 -3.50 -0.48
CA GLY A 265 5.12 -4.63 0.39
C GLY A 265 6.32 -5.04 1.26
N GLY A 266 6.04 -5.58 2.45
CA GLY A 266 7.05 -6.09 3.37
C GLY A 266 7.54 -7.49 3.00
N ALA A 267 8.75 -7.84 3.39
CA ALA A 267 9.31 -9.17 3.13
C ALA A 267 8.77 -10.22 4.12
N GLY A 268 8.53 -11.44 3.66
CA GLY A 268 8.20 -12.58 4.49
C GLY A 268 9.36 -13.57 4.55
N THR A 269 9.82 -13.94 5.75
CA THR A 269 10.96 -14.84 5.94
C THR A 269 10.66 -15.99 6.90
N ASN A 270 11.19 -17.18 6.62
CA ASN A 270 11.09 -18.37 7.48
C ASN A 270 9.64 -18.73 7.87
N GLY A 271 8.72 -18.67 6.91
CA GLY A 271 7.28 -18.92 7.12
C GLY A 271 6.47 -17.70 7.60
N GLY A 272 7.09 -16.52 7.71
CA GLY A 272 6.38 -15.26 7.99
C GLY A 272 5.73 -14.67 6.74
N VAL A 273 4.69 -13.86 6.95
CA VAL A 273 3.94 -13.16 5.90
C VAL A 273 4.16 -11.65 6.01
N GLY A 274 4.84 -11.04 5.04
CA GLY A 274 5.02 -9.58 5.02
C GLY A 274 3.70 -8.84 4.78
N GLY A 275 3.59 -7.63 5.31
CA GLY A 275 2.42 -6.78 5.17
C GLY A 275 2.34 -6.11 3.79
N ALA A 276 1.13 -5.77 3.36
CA ALA A 276 0.94 -5.02 2.12
C ALA A 276 1.38 -3.56 2.26
N GLY A 277 1.85 -2.94 1.17
CA GLY A 277 2.03 -1.50 1.11
C GLY A 277 0.70 -0.77 0.92
N GLY A 278 0.62 0.47 1.39
CA GLY A 278 -0.56 1.32 1.30
C GLY A 278 -0.72 1.99 -0.06
N LEU A 279 -1.93 2.47 -0.34
CA LEU A 279 -2.30 3.24 -1.53
C LEU A 279 -1.73 4.66 -1.46
N GLY A 280 -1.28 5.20 -2.60
CA GLY A 280 -1.06 6.64 -2.77
C GLY A 280 -1.90 7.20 -3.90
N GLU A 281 -2.87 8.06 -3.58
CA GLU A 281 -3.87 8.53 -4.53
C GLU A 281 -4.06 10.05 -4.50
N VAL A 282 -4.10 10.65 -5.69
CA VAL A 282 -4.53 12.04 -5.92
C VAL A 282 -5.77 12.00 -6.79
N ASN A 283 -6.93 12.38 -6.25
CA ASN A 283 -8.19 12.32 -6.98
C ASN A 283 -9.04 13.59 -6.87
N ALA A 284 -9.92 13.79 -7.84
CA ALA A 284 -10.94 14.83 -7.76
C ALA A 284 -12.30 14.33 -8.25
N ASN A 285 -13.33 14.62 -7.47
CA ASN A 285 -14.73 14.44 -7.84
C ASN A 285 -15.19 15.59 -8.74
N GLN A 286 -16.47 15.59 -9.10
CA GLN A 286 -17.07 16.54 -10.04
C GLN A 286 -16.60 17.98 -9.78
N ASP A 287 -16.11 18.64 -10.84
CA ASP A 287 -15.67 20.04 -10.89
C ASP A 287 -14.59 20.44 -9.83
N GLY A 288 -14.07 19.46 -9.07
CA GLY A 288 -13.00 19.64 -8.10
C GLY A 288 -11.61 19.72 -8.74
N THR A 289 -10.66 20.34 -8.06
CA THR A 289 -9.25 20.44 -8.46
C THR A 289 -8.33 19.88 -7.38
N ALA A 290 -7.67 18.74 -7.64
CA ALA A 290 -6.67 18.17 -6.73
C ALA A 290 -5.26 18.27 -7.30
N ALA A 291 -4.30 18.63 -6.46
CA ALA A 291 -2.90 18.64 -6.81
C ALA A 291 -1.97 18.26 -5.66
N GLY A 292 -0.79 17.72 -5.94
CA GLY A 292 0.20 17.41 -4.90
C GLY A 292 0.72 15.99 -4.95
N THR A 293 1.19 15.48 -3.82
CA THR A 293 1.82 14.17 -3.70
C THR A 293 1.13 13.32 -2.64
N ALA A 294 0.76 12.10 -2.98
CA ALA A 294 0.23 11.10 -2.06
C ALA A 294 1.14 9.86 -2.11
N THR A 295 1.70 9.46 -0.98
CA THR A 295 2.61 8.31 -0.85
C THR A 295 2.10 7.35 0.21
N GLY A 296 1.65 6.16 -0.19
CA GLY A 296 1.27 5.11 0.75
C GLY A 296 2.47 4.62 1.56
N GLY A 297 2.21 4.17 2.79
CA GLY A 297 3.22 3.62 3.68
C GLY A 297 3.68 2.24 3.24
N SER A 298 4.91 1.85 3.59
CA SER A 298 5.38 0.50 3.32
C SER A 298 4.74 -0.51 4.27
N GLY A 299 4.49 -1.73 3.81
CA GLY A 299 4.12 -2.85 4.68
C GLY A 299 5.29 -3.32 5.55
N GLY A 300 4.97 -3.86 6.72
CA GLY A 300 5.95 -4.39 7.67
C GLY A 300 6.49 -5.75 7.26
N ASN A 301 7.73 -6.05 7.63
CA ASN A 301 8.35 -7.35 7.39
C ASN A 301 7.88 -8.39 8.41
N ALA A 302 7.94 -9.67 8.05
CA ALA A 302 7.64 -10.76 8.96
C ALA A 302 8.72 -11.83 8.98
N ARG A 303 9.06 -12.31 10.18
CA ARG A 303 10.05 -13.36 10.39
C ARG A 303 9.54 -14.48 11.30
N GLY A 304 9.48 -15.69 10.74
CA GLY A 304 9.13 -16.90 11.46
C GLY A 304 7.68 -17.31 11.24
N THR A 305 7.42 -18.59 11.46
CA THR A 305 6.10 -19.19 11.29
C THR A 305 5.07 -18.52 12.19
N GLY A 306 3.94 -18.11 11.61
CA GLY A 306 2.85 -17.46 12.33
C GLY A 306 3.04 -15.96 12.55
N SER A 307 4.14 -15.36 12.06
CA SER A 307 4.32 -13.92 12.09
C SER A 307 3.72 -13.24 10.87
N THR A 308 3.07 -12.10 11.08
CA THR A 308 2.44 -11.29 10.03
C THR A 308 2.82 -9.82 10.20
N GLY A 309 3.47 -9.21 9.20
CA GLY A 309 3.79 -7.79 9.23
C GLY A 309 2.54 -6.95 9.03
N GLY A 310 2.49 -5.76 9.63
CA GLY A 310 1.36 -4.85 9.51
C GLY A 310 1.25 -4.24 8.11
N THR A 311 0.06 -3.81 7.70
CA THR A 311 -0.12 -3.12 6.42
C THR A 311 0.36 -1.68 6.52
N GLY A 312 0.94 -1.15 5.44
CA GLY A 312 1.18 0.29 5.31
C GLY A 312 -0.13 1.05 5.18
N GLY A 313 -0.18 2.24 5.76
CA GLY A 313 -1.33 3.14 5.69
C GLY A 313 -1.44 3.83 4.35
N ASP A 314 -2.65 4.26 4.01
CA ASP A 314 -2.94 4.93 2.74
C ASP A 314 -2.63 6.43 2.80
N ALA A 315 -2.49 7.05 1.64
CA ALA A 315 -2.30 8.48 1.47
C ALA A 315 -3.23 9.04 0.40
N TRP A 316 -3.92 10.12 0.74
CA TRP A 316 -4.92 10.73 -0.12
C TRP A 316 -4.81 12.25 -0.22
N VAL A 317 -4.81 12.76 -1.46
CA VAL A 317 -5.11 14.16 -1.77
C VAL A 317 -6.39 14.20 -2.59
N GLN A 318 -7.47 14.74 -2.02
CA GLN A 318 -8.82 14.59 -2.60
C GLN A 318 -9.55 15.93 -2.70
N ALA A 319 -10.20 16.18 -3.84
CA ALA A 319 -11.00 17.38 -4.07
C ALA A 319 -12.46 17.09 -4.47
N GLY A 320 -13.34 18.06 -4.25
CA GLY A 320 -14.72 18.05 -4.75
C GLY A 320 -15.67 17.10 -4.00
N TYR A 321 -15.31 16.67 -2.79
CA TYR A 321 -16.16 15.77 -1.99
C TYR A 321 -17.39 16.51 -1.44
N VAL A 322 -18.53 15.83 -1.29
CA VAL A 322 -19.73 16.37 -0.62
C VAL A 322 -20.08 15.43 0.53
N ASP A 323 -20.21 15.93 1.76
CA ASP A 323 -20.77 15.12 2.83
C ASP A 323 -22.28 14.91 2.54
N GLY A 324 -22.81 13.72 2.80
CA GLY A 324 -24.19 13.34 2.48
C GLY A 324 -25.28 14.14 3.22
N LEU A 325 -24.96 15.30 3.79
CA LEU A 325 -25.88 16.26 4.39
C LEU A 325 -26.49 17.11 3.28
N GLY A 326 -27.44 16.50 2.56
CA GLY A 326 -28.17 17.10 1.45
C GLY A 326 -28.58 18.55 1.73
N VAL A 327 -27.85 19.47 1.10
CA VAL A 327 -28.23 20.86 0.98
C VAL A 327 -29.33 20.97 -0.07
N ASN A 328 -30.45 21.57 0.35
CA ASN A 328 -31.61 21.82 -0.51
C ASN A 328 -31.26 22.92 -1.52
N GLY A 329 -30.89 22.50 -2.73
CA GLY A 329 -30.57 23.37 -3.86
C GLY A 329 -29.41 22.74 -4.63
N GLY A 330 -29.74 21.85 -5.57
CA GLY A 330 -28.77 21.00 -6.27
C GLY A 330 -27.60 21.77 -6.90
N ASP A 331 -26.46 21.07 -6.97
CA ASP A 331 -25.20 21.42 -7.63
C ASP A 331 -24.25 22.28 -6.79
N HIS A 332 -23.55 21.66 -5.84
CA HIS A 332 -22.32 22.19 -5.23
C HIS A 332 -21.20 21.18 -5.43
N PHE A 333 -20.54 21.30 -6.59
CA PHE A 333 -19.39 20.50 -6.98
C PHE A 333 -18.31 21.50 -7.39
N GLU A 334 -17.44 21.90 -6.48
CA GLU A 334 -16.12 22.50 -6.72
C GLU A 334 -15.26 22.22 -5.46
N GLY A 335 -13.98 22.58 -5.45
CA GLY A 335 -13.09 22.44 -4.29
C GLY A 335 -11.63 22.25 -4.70
N VAL A 336 -10.70 22.75 -3.90
CA VAL A 336 -9.26 22.71 -4.19
C VAL A 336 -8.51 21.95 -3.09
N ALA A 337 -7.77 20.92 -3.45
CA ALA A 337 -6.87 20.22 -2.53
C ALA A 337 -5.44 20.28 -3.05
N THR A 338 -4.52 20.76 -2.20
CA THR A 338 -3.09 20.82 -2.48
C THR A 338 -2.32 20.24 -1.30
N GLY A 339 -1.28 19.42 -1.50
CA GLY A 339 -0.49 18.98 -0.34
C GLY A 339 0.45 17.82 -0.57
N SER A 340 1.11 17.42 0.52
CA SER A 340 1.93 16.22 0.62
C SER A 340 1.36 15.29 1.67
N VAL A 341 1.03 14.07 1.29
CA VAL A 341 0.38 13.11 2.17
C VAL A 341 1.17 11.83 2.18
N ILE A 342 1.44 11.33 3.38
CA ILE A 342 2.23 10.12 3.63
C ILE A 342 1.43 9.21 4.55
N GLY A 343 1.20 7.98 4.13
CA GLY A 343 0.66 6.94 5.00
C GLY A 343 1.74 6.41 5.93
N GLY A 344 1.37 6.00 7.13
CA GLY A 344 2.28 5.39 8.09
C GLY A 344 2.75 4.02 7.64
N ASN A 345 3.96 3.61 8.03
CA ASN A 345 4.44 2.27 7.70
C ASN A 345 3.77 1.22 8.59
N GLY A 346 3.57 0.01 8.08
CA GLY A 346 3.19 -1.13 8.90
C GLY A 346 4.34 -1.60 9.79
N GLY A 347 4.00 -2.16 10.94
CA GLY A 347 4.95 -2.68 11.93
C GLY A 347 5.54 -4.03 11.54
N ASP A 348 6.81 -4.24 11.88
CA ASP A 348 7.48 -5.52 11.68
C ASP A 348 6.99 -6.58 12.66
N ALA A 349 7.07 -7.86 12.29
CA ALA A 349 6.60 -8.97 13.10
C ALA A 349 7.59 -10.13 13.21
N SER A 350 7.66 -10.72 14.40
CA SER A 350 8.48 -11.90 14.67
C SER A 350 7.87 -12.82 15.73
N GLY A 351 8.38 -14.04 15.88
CA GLY A 351 8.03 -14.92 17.01
C GLY A 351 6.52 -15.23 17.14
N GLY A 352 5.79 -15.30 16.03
CA GLY A 352 4.35 -15.51 16.00
C GLY A 352 3.49 -14.26 16.25
N GLY A 353 4.10 -13.07 16.39
CA GLY A 353 3.38 -11.81 16.56
C GLY A 353 2.82 -11.22 15.27
N THR A 354 1.96 -10.22 15.41
CA THR A 354 1.35 -9.46 14.31
C THR A 354 1.70 -7.99 14.43
N GLY A 355 2.45 -7.44 13.48
CA GLY A 355 2.79 -6.02 13.48
C GLY A 355 1.54 -5.15 13.32
N GLY A 356 1.55 -3.97 13.93
CA GLY A 356 0.44 -3.02 13.83
C GLY A 356 0.36 -2.40 12.45
N ASP A 357 -0.85 -2.02 12.02
CA ASP A 357 -1.04 -1.34 10.74
C ASP A 357 -0.62 0.13 10.84
N GLY A 358 -0.08 0.68 9.75
CA GLY A 358 0.17 2.11 9.62
C GLY A 358 -1.14 2.87 9.45
N GLY A 359 -1.25 4.04 10.08
CA GLY A 359 -2.39 4.93 9.92
C GLY A 359 -2.35 5.70 8.60
N TYR A 360 -3.50 6.16 8.12
CA TYR A 360 -3.57 6.90 6.87
C TYR A 360 -3.23 8.38 7.04
N GLY A 361 -2.83 9.02 5.94
CA GLY A 361 -2.77 10.47 5.79
C GLY A 361 -3.86 10.96 4.84
N LEU A 362 -4.43 12.15 5.09
CA LEU A 362 -5.44 12.77 4.22
C LEU A 362 -5.30 14.29 4.13
N VAL A 363 -5.37 14.81 2.92
CA VAL A 363 -5.66 16.20 2.60
C VAL A 363 -6.92 16.26 1.74
N MET A 364 -7.96 16.94 2.23
CA MET A 364 -9.26 17.04 1.55
C MET A 364 -9.72 18.48 1.40
N GLY A 365 -10.03 18.88 0.16
CA GLY A 365 -10.70 20.14 -0.17
C GLY A 365 -12.11 19.89 -0.69
N ALA A 366 -13.14 20.48 -0.07
CA ALA A 366 -14.52 20.11 -0.39
C ALA A 366 -15.48 21.33 -0.34
N GLY A 367 -16.52 21.30 -1.20
CA GLY A 367 -17.47 22.40 -1.44
C GLY A 367 -16.92 23.58 -2.27
N ASP A 368 -17.83 24.41 -2.82
CA ASP A 368 -17.55 25.48 -3.81
C ASP A 368 -16.43 26.49 -3.44
N HIS A 369 -16.09 26.60 -2.14
CA HIS A 369 -15.04 27.49 -1.63
C HIS A 369 -13.96 26.76 -0.82
N GLY A 370 -14.02 25.43 -0.72
CA GLY A 370 -13.09 24.63 0.07
C GLY A 370 -11.69 24.63 -0.53
N SER A 371 -10.70 25.06 0.25
CA SER A 371 -9.29 25.00 -0.13
C SER A 371 -8.48 24.35 0.97
N SER A 372 -7.81 23.25 0.64
CA SER A 372 -6.96 22.47 1.53
C SER A 372 -5.54 22.32 0.99
N GLY A 373 -4.60 22.08 1.87
CA GLY A 373 -3.23 22.60 1.84
C GLY A 373 -2.41 21.96 2.96
N GLY A 374 -1.17 21.53 2.72
CA GLY A 374 -0.23 21.19 3.79
C GLY A 374 0.30 19.76 3.77
N THR A 375 0.76 19.30 4.94
CA THR A 375 1.36 17.96 5.11
C THR A 375 0.58 17.12 6.11
N ALA A 376 0.19 15.91 5.71
CA ALA A 376 -0.43 14.93 6.59
C ALA A 376 0.37 13.62 6.57
N THR A 377 0.80 13.16 7.75
CA THR A 377 1.60 11.94 7.93
C THR A 377 0.90 11.03 8.92
N GLY A 378 0.38 9.90 8.44
CA GLY A 378 -0.16 8.85 9.30
C GLY A 378 0.93 8.25 10.20
N GLY A 379 0.53 7.77 11.37
CA GLY A 379 1.43 7.14 12.33
C GLY A 379 1.85 5.76 11.85
N SER A 380 3.08 5.36 12.13
CA SER A 380 3.54 3.99 11.86
C SER A 380 2.89 3.01 12.84
N GLY A 381 2.64 1.78 12.40
CA GLY A 381 2.25 0.70 13.29
C GLY A 381 3.43 0.19 14.11
N GLY A 382 3.16 -0.29 15.32
CA GLY A 382 4.16 -0.84 16.22
C GLY A 382 4.62 -2.22 15.81
N ALA A 383 5.87 -2.57 16.13
CA ALA A 383 6.39 -3.91 15.88
C ALA A 383 5.73 -4.95 16.81
N ALA A 384 5.88 -6.24 16.50
CA ALA A 384 5.35 -7.30 17.33
C ALA A 384 6.25 -8.51 17.46
N SER A 385 6.27 -9.08 18.65
CA SER A 385 6.99 -10.32 18.96
C SER A 385 6.21 -11.20 19.93
N SER A 386 6.66 -12.45 20.09
CA SER A 386 6.17 -13.34 21.16
C SER A 386 4.65 -13.59 21.17
N GLY A 387 4.03 -13.61 19.99
CA GLY A 387 2.58 -13.78 19.84
C GLY A 387 1.74 -12.54 20.15
N ALA A 388 2.37 -11.41 20.49
CA ALA A 388 1.69 -10.15 20.73
C ALA A 388 1.28 -9.45 19.43
N VAL A 389 0.48 -8.40 19.58
CA VAL A 389 0.09 -7.49 18.50
C VAL A 389 0.72 -6.12 18.73
N GLY A 390 1.33 -5.55 17.70
CA GLY A 390 1.77 -4.15 17.72
C GLY A 390 0.58 -3.21 17.58
N GLY A 391 0.61 -2.06 18.24
CA GLY A 391 -0.45 -1.07 18.16
C GLY A 391 -0.57 -0.48 16.76
N ALA A 392 -1.78 -0.11 16.35
CA ALA A 392 -1.97 0.58 15.08
C ALA A 392 -1.44 2.02 15.17
N GLY A 393 -0.91 2.55 14.08
CA GLY A 393 -0.59 3.96 13.96
C GLY A 393 -1.84 4.83 13.85
N GLY A 394 -1.78 6.05 14.38
CA GLY A 394 -2.90 6.98 14.32
C GLY A 394 -3.12 7.55 12.92
N SER A 395 -4.30 8.13 12.68
CA SER A 395 -4.63 8.78 11.40
C SER A 395 -4.35 10.28 11.40
N ALA A 396 -3.80 10.81 10.30
CA ALA A 396 -3.51 12.22 10.12
C ALA A 396 -4.44 12.86 9.08
N ASN A 397 -5.11 13.96 9.45
CA ASN A 397 -6.16 14.54 8.60
C ASN A 397 -6.09 16.07 8.51
N LEU A 398 -6.22 16.58 7.27
CA LEU A 398 -6.35 18.00 6.91
C LEU A 398 -7.64 18.21 6.09
N THR A 399 -8.64 18.93 6.62
CA THR A 399 -9.91 19.19 5.92
C THR A 399 -10.28 20.68 5.94
N GLY A 400 -10.74 21.25 4.83
CA GLY A 400 -11.13 22.66 4.77
C GLY A 400 -12.47 22.93 4.06
N LEU A 401 -13.60 22.72 4.75
CA LEU A 401 -14.96 23.08 4.27
C LEU A 401 -15.40 24.37 4.99
N TYR A 402 -15.76 25.51 4.43
CA TYR A 402 -15.87 26.03 3.08
C TYR A 402 -14.74 27.09 2.90
N GLY A 403 -13.51 26.58 3.08
CA GLY A 403 -12.18 27.19 2.81
C GLY A 403 -11.66 28.09 3.92
N SER A 404 -10.44 28.04 4.43
CA SER A 404 -9.16 27.51 3.96
C SER A 404 -8.46 26.62 5.00
N THR A 405 -7.34 26.03 4.59
CA THR A 405 -6.42 25.21 5.38
C THR A 405 -4.98 25.58 5.00
N THR A 406 -4.01 25.33 5.89
CA THR A 406 -2.62 24.88 5.69
C THR A 406 -2.08 24.48 7.07
N GLY A 407 -1.40 23.34 7.21
CA GLY A 407 -0.89 22.86 8.49
C GLY A 407 0.03 21.65 8.33
N THR A 408 0.60 21.18 9.44
CA THR A 408 1.36 19.92 9.51
C THR A 408 0.69 19.01 10.53
N VAL A 409 0.33 17.82 10.08
CA VAL A 409 -0.42 16.86 10.90
C VAL A 409 0.35 15.55 10.91
N THR A 410 0.75 15.13 12.10
CA THR A 410 1.50 13.89 12.30
C THR A 410 0.77 13.09 13.35
N ALA A 411 0.19 11.96 12.96
CA ALA A 411 -0.40 11.07 13.95
C ALA A 411 0.68 10.34 14.74
N GLY A 412 0.30 9.86 15.93
CA GLY A 412 1.20 9.13 16.80
C GLY A 412 1.44 7.72 16.27
N ASP A 413 2.63 7.20 16.54
CA ASP A 413 2.98 5.82 16.19
C ASP A 413 2.31 4.84 17.16
N GLY A 414 2.01 3.63 16.69
CA GLY A 414 1.59 2.53 17.54
C GLY A 414 2.76 2.00 18.38
N GLY A 415 2.47 1.52 19.59
CA GLY A 415 3.47 0.89 20.44
C GLY A 415 3.81 -0.53 19.98
N ASP A 416 5.04 -0.97 20.20
CA ASP A 416 5.44 -2.36 20.00
C ASP A 416 4.75 -3.34 20.98
N GLY A 417 4.37 -4.51 20.49
CA GLY A 417 3.94 -5.66 21.28
C GLY A 417 5.11 -6.58 21.63
N ASN A 418 5.56 -6.59 22.89
CA ASN A 418 6.70 -7.39 23.37
C ASN A 418 6.31 -8.64 24.18
N GLY A 419 5.02 -8.88 24.35
CA GLY A 419 4.45 -9.97 25.15
C GLY A 419 3.01 -9.63 25.46
N GLY A 420 2.80 -8.50 26.12
CA GLY A 420 1.58 -7.72 26.03
C GLY A 420 1.50 -6.98 24.69
N ASN A 421 0.30 -6.57 24.30
CA ASN A 421 0.05 -5.83 23.07
C ASN A 421 0.54 -4.39 23.20
N GLY A 422 0.97 -3.81 22.08
CA GLY A 422 1.20 -2.38 22.00
C GLY A 422 -0.10 -1.59 21.99
N GLY A 423 -0.07 -0.38 22.54
CA GLY A 423 -1.19 0.55 22.47
C GLY A 423 -1.22 1.27 21.12
N ASP A 424 -2.42 1.68 20.68
CA ASP A 424 -2.58 2.42 19.43
C ASP A 424 -2.04 3.84 19.53
N GLY A 425 -1.53 4.36 18.42
CA GLY A 425 -1.13 5.75 18.25
C GLY A 425 -2.34 6.69 18.17
N GLY A 426 -2.14 7.91 18.67
CA GLY A 426 -3.14 8.95 18.71
C GLY A 426 -3.40 9.58 17.34
N ASN A 427 -4.65 9.92 17.06
CA ASN A 427 -5.00 10.64 15.83
C ASN A 427 -4.50 12.08 15.87
N ALA A 428 -4.24 12.64 14.69
CA ALA A 428 -3.88 14.04 14.53
C ALA A 428 -4.77 14.71 13.49
N TRP A 429 -5.44 15.82 13.81
CA TRP A 429 -6.38 16.50 12.92
C TRP A 429 -6.17 18.02 12.84
N VAL A 430 -6.40 18.58 11.65
CA VAL A 430 -6.75 20.00 11.46
C VAL A 430 -7.92 20.09 10.49
N ILE A 431 -9.06 20.59 10.95
CA ILE A 431 -10.32 20.61 10.18
C ILE A 431 -10.92 22.02 10.28
N THR A 432 -11.61 22.51 9.24
CA THR A 432 -12.56 23.65 9.37
C THR A 432 -13.94 23.29 8.82
N TYR A 433 -14.99 23.81 9.49
CA TYR A 433 -16.42 23.71 9.15
C TYR A 433 -17.13 25.03 9.45
N ASP A 434 -18.14 25.37 8.63
CA ASP A 434 -18.81 26.66 8.66
C ASP A 434 -20.32 26.41 8.78
N GLU A 435 -20.96 26.83 9.86
CA GLU A 435 -22.27 26.25 10.19
C GLU A 435 -23.42 26.90 9.39
N PHE A 436 -23.66 26.33 8.22
CA PHE A 436 -24.95 26.16 7.54
C PHE A 436 -25.70 27.35 6.89
N ASN A 437 -25.32 28.64 7.04
CA ASN A 437 -26.22 29.74 6.57
C ASN A 437 -25.54 31.08 6.17
N GLY A 438 -24.65 31.08 5.17
CA GLY A 438 -24.38 32.28 4.34
C GLY A 438 -22.91 32.76 4.27
N TYR A 439 -22.00 31.86 3.89
CA TYR A 439 -20.56 31.79 4.23
C TYR A 439 -19.63 32.98 3.88
N GLN A 440 -18.68 33.29 4.79
CA GLN A 440 -17.36 33.92 4.53
C GLN A 440 -16.29 33.47 5.59
N GLY A 441 -15.13 32.92 5.18
CA GLY A 441 -13.82 33.15 5.83
C GLY A 441 -13.11 32.08 6.70
N SER A 442 -13.29 30.77 6.55
CA SER A 442 -12.51 29.80 7.35
C SER A 442 -11.00 29.90 7.07
N SER A 443 -10.14 29.66 8.07
CA SER A 443 -8.68 29.64 7.81
C SER A 443 -7.83 29.01 8.91
N ILE A 444 -6.89 28.16 8.50
CA ILE A 444 -5.67 27.87 9.26
C ILE A 444 -4.47 28.03 8.33
N THR A 445 -3.42 28.67 8.85
CA THR A 445 -2.19 29.07 8.15
C THR A 445 -1.02 28.60 9.03
N ASN A 446 -0.64 27.32 8.91
CA ASN A 446 0.41 26.56 9.62
C ASN A 446 0.08 26.00 11.03
N GLY A 447 -1.15 25.57 11.27
CA GLY A 447 -1.46 24.78 12.48
C GLY A 447 -0.67 23.47 12.51
N THR A 448 -0.20 23.05 13.69
CA THR A 448 0.48 21.78 13.91
C THR A 448 -0.36 20.89 14.82
N ALA A 449 -0.66 19.67 14.40
CA ALA A 449 -1.35 18.68 15.21
C ALA A 449 -0.50 17.41 15.28
N ILE A 450 -0.21 16.95 16.50
CA ILE A 450 0.61 15.76 16.75
C ILE A 450 -0.17 14.82 17.66
N GLY A 451 -0.47 13.62 17.17
CA GLY A 451 -1.02 12.55 17.99
C GLY A 451 0.03 12.02 18.95
N GLY A 452 -0.39 11.60 20.15
CA GLY A 452 0.54 10.96 21.08
C GLY A 452 0.83 9.53 20.66
N ASP A 453 2.04 9.03 20.89
CA ASP A 453 2.39 7.64 20.58
C ASP A 453 1.68 6.66 21.52
N GLY A 454 1.42 5.45 21.02
CA GLY A 454 0.97 4.33 21.82
C GLY A 454 2.08 3.79 22.73
N GLY A 455 1.70 3.28 23.90
CA GLY A 455 2.64 2.63 24.81
C GLY A 455 3.08 1.26 24.30
N TYR A 456 4.34 0.91 24.52
CA TYR A 456 4.80 -0.48 24.39
C TYR A 456 4.06 -1.43 25.34
N GLY A 457 3.76 -2.64 24.85
CA GLY A 457 3.40 -3.76 25.70
C GLY A 457 4.59 -4.28 26.52
N GLY A 458 4.33 -4.74 27.73
CA GLY A 458 5.32 -5.32 28.63
C GLY A 458 5.79 -6.71 28.18
N LEU A 459 6.92 -7.15 28.70
CA LEU A 459 7.46 -8.48 28.44
C LEU A 459 6.68 -9.56 29.20
N ASN A 460 6.58 -10.76 28.62
CA ASN A 460 6.04 -11.93 29.34
C ASN A 460 7.00 -12.38 30.46
N GLY A 461 6.41 -12.77 31.58
CA GLY A 461 7.12 -13.32 32.74
C GLY A 461 7.29 -14.84 32.67
N THR A 462 7.75 -15.43 33.77
CA THR A 462 7.91 -16.88 33.85
C THR A 462 6.62 -17.58 34.24
N GLY A 463 6.51 -18.88 33.96
CA GLY A 463 5.35 -19.68 34.38
C GLY A 463 4.03 -19.31 33.67
N GLY A 464 4.10 -18.62 32.53
CA GLY A 464 2.94 -18.20 31.74
C GLY A 464 2.37 -16.82 32.11
N ALA A 465 3.02 -16.08 33.01
CA ALA A 465 2.65 -14.69 33.31
C ALA A 465 2.81 -13.81 32.07
N LEU A 466 1.79 -13.01 31.74
CA LEU A 466 1.80 -12.14 30.57
C LEU A 466 2.28 -10.73 30.92
N GLY A 467 2.89 -10.05 29.96
CA GLY A 467 3.10 -8.60 30.05
C GLY A 467 1.76 -7.85 29.97
N GLY A 468 1.70 -6.68 30.61
CA GLY A 468 0.56 -5.77 30.43
C GLY A 468 0.59 -5.15 29.03
N ASP A 469 -0.57 -4.80 28.50
CA ASP A 469 -0.66 -4.04 27.26
C ASP A 469 -0.27 -2.58 27.48
N GLY A 470 0.21 -1.94 26.41
CA GLY A 470 0.46 -0.51 26.40
C GLY A 470 -0.83 0.31 26.33
N GLY A 471 -0.78 1.51 26.89
CA GLY A 471 -1.87 2.48 26.81
C GLY A 471 -1.95 3.13 25.43
N THR A 472 -3.15 3.57 25.05
CA THR A 472 -3.36 4.31 23.79
C THR A 472 -2.79 5.72 23.87
N GLY A 473 -2.24 6.20 22.76
CA GLY A 473 -1.88 7.60 22.55
C GLY A 473 -3.10 8.53 22.49
N GLY A 474 -2.93 9.75 22.97
CA GLY A 474 -3.96 10.78 23.00
C GLY A 474 -4.04 11.58 21.70
N TRP A 475 -5.14 12.29 21.48
CA TRP A 475 -5.38 13.00 20.23
C TRP A 475 -4.68 14.35 20.18
N GLY A 476 -4.08 14.65 19.02
CA GLY A 476 -3.61 15.96 18.62
C GLY A 476 -4.63 16.65 17.72
N ASN A 477 -5.34 17.66 18.19
CA ASN A 477 -6.39 18.32 17.44
C ASN A 477 -6.24 19.83 17.43
N LEU A 478 -6.53 20.42 16.27
CA LEU A 478 -6.74 21.84 16.10
C LEU A 478 -8.01 22.07 15.27
N LEU A 479 -9.06 22.55 15.91
CA LEU A 479 -10.33 22.90 15.25
C LEU A 479 -10.50 24.42 15.21
N VAL A 480 -10.93 24.94 14.05
CA VAL A 480 -11.33 26.34 13.89
C VAL A 480 -12.69 26.40 13.18
N SER A 481 -13.63 27.14 13.76
CA SER A 481 -14.99 27.38 13.23
C SER A 481 -15.44 28.83 13.54
N GLY A 482 -16.45 29.31 12.80
CA GLY A 482 -17.08 30.62 13.01
C GLY A 482 -16.34 31.83 12.41
N GLY A 483 -15.58 31.63 11.32
CA GLY A 483 -14.85 32.70 10.62
C GLY A 483 -13.59 33.19 11.37
N GLN A 484 -13.03 32.35 12.23
CA GLN A 484 -11.80 32.63 12.97
C GLN A 484 -10.54 32.22 12.16
N THR A 485 -9.40 32.83 12.48
CA THR A 485 -8.08 32.45 11.94
C THR A 485 -7.19 31.96 13.08
N SER A 486 -6.67 30.74 12.97
CA SER A 486 -5.57 30.27 13.85
C SER A 486 -4.25 30.31 13.09
N THR A 487 -3.25 30.99 13.67
CA THR A 487 -1.88 31.07 13.14
C THR A 487 -0.91 30.34 14.08
N ASN A 488 -0.20 29.32 13.55
CA ASN A 488 0.86 28.57 14.24
C ASN A 488 0.46 27.88 15.57
N ALA A 489 -0.82 27.58 15.81
CA ALA A 489 -1.21 26.81 17.00
C ALA A 489 -0.70 25.37 16.92
N THR A 490 -0.23 24.82 18.06
CA THR A 490 0.29 23.45 18.14
C THR A 490 -0.51 22.63 19.15
N GLY A 491 -1.21 21.60 18.70
CA GLY A 491 -1.90 20.64 19.55
C GLY A 491 -1.13 19.32 19.61
N ILE A 492 -0.67 18.91 20.79
CA ILE A 492 0.02 17.63 21.03
C ILE A 492 -0.83 16.74 21.96
N GLY A 493 -1.09 15.52 21.54
CA GLY A 493 -1.69 14.46 22.37
C GLY A 493 -0.66 13.84 23.32
N GLY A 494 -1.11 13.37 24.48
CA GLY A 494 -0.25 12.69 25.43
C GLY A 494 0.12 11.28 24.95
N ALA A 495 1.34 10.83 25.22
CA ALA A 495 1.72 9.44 24.93
C ALA A 495 0.97 8.46 25.85
N GLY A 496 0.70 7.26 25.36
CA GLY A 496 0.25 6.14 26.16
C GLY A 496 1.35 5.63 27.09
N GLY A 497 0.98 5.19 28.29
CA GLY A 497 1.89 4.57 29.23
C GLY A 497 2.27 3.16 28.79
N HIS A 498 3.49 2.72 29.12
CA HIS A 498 3.90 1.34 28.84
C HIS A 498 3.17 0.34 29.74
N GLY A 499 2.90 -0.84 29.21
CA GLY A 499 2.50 -1.99 30.02
C GLY A 499 3.66 -2.44 30.92
N GLY A 500 3.33 -2.90 32.12
CA GLY A 500 4.30 -3.50 33.03
C GLY A 500 4.71 -4.90 32.58
N ASP A 501 5.89 -5.34 32.95
CA ASP A 501 6.35 -6.70 32.65
C ASP A 501 5.62 -7.74 33.52
N GLY A 502 5.43 -8.94 32.99
CA GLY A 502 4.98 -10.11 33.75
C GLY A 502 6.07 -10.58 34.72
N GLY A 503 5.64 -10.98 35.92
CA GLY A 503 6.47 -11.55 36.97
C GLY A 503 6.55 -13.07 36.88
N SER A 504 5.93 -13.77 37.82
CA SER A 504 5.85 -15.24 37.80
C SER A 504 4.51 -15.69 38.37
N ALA A 505 3.91 -16.71 37.76
CA ALA A 505 2.70 -17.31 38.33
C ALA A 505 3.01 -17.92 39.71
N GLY A 506 2.12 -17.68 40.68
CA GLY A 506 2.36 -18.05 42.07
C GLY A 506 1.07 -18.18 42.88
N SER A 507 1.21 -18.35 44.19
CA SER A 507 0.05 -18.52 45.08
C SER A 507 -0.89 -17.32 45.08
N ASN A 508 -0.38 -16.14 44.72
CA ASN A 508 -1.13 -14.88 44.75
C ASN A 508 -1.75 -14.52 43.40
N GLY A 509 -1.60 -15.36 42.36
CA GLY A 509 -2.23 -15.16 41.05
C GLY A 509 -1.32 -15.47 39.87
N SER A 510 -1.64 -14.87 38.73
CA SER A 510 -0.94 -15.05 37.45
C SER A 510 0.42 -14.37 37.40
N GLY A 511 0.64 -13.32 38.21
CA GLY A 511 1.84 -12.49 38.12
C GLY A 511 1.88 -11.63 36.86
N ASP A 512 0.73 -11.35 36.22
CA ASP A 512 0.69 -10.57 34.99
C ASP A 512 1.10 -9.10 35.22
N GLY A 513 1.65 -8.46 34.20
CA GLY A 513 1.97 -7.04 34.21
C GLY A 513 0.72 -6.15 34.21
N GLY A 514 0.85 -4.96 34.81
CA GLY A 514 -0.20 -3.95 34.83
C GLY A 514 -0.34 -3.26 33.48
N GLN A 515 -1.57 -2.89 33.13
CA GLN A 515 -1.86 -2.17 31.89
C GLN A 515 -1.30 -0.74 31.91
N GLY A 516 -0.82 -0.24 30.77
CA GLY A 516 -0.43 1.17 30.61
C GLY A 516 -1.64 2.11 30.63
N GLY A 517 -1.51 3.29 31.22
CA GLY A 517 -2.56 4.32 31.19
C GLY A 517 -2.66 5.00 29.83
N SER A 518 -3.85 5.44 29.43
CA SER A 518 -4.03 6.19 28.18
C SER A 518 -3.46 7.60 28.28
N GLY A 519 -2.89 8.09 27.17
CA GLY A 519 -2.48 9.49 27.01
C GLY A 519 -3.68 10.44 26.93
N GLY A 520 -3.53 11.63 27.50
CA GLY A 520 -4.55 12.67 27.46
C GLY A 520 -4.75 13.21 26.04
N SER A 521 -5.96 13.65 25.72
CA SER A 521 -6.28 14.29 24.42
C SER A 521 -6.41 15.80 24.57
N ASN A 522 -5.99 16.55 23.56
CA ASN A 522 -6.24 17.99 23.53
C ASN A 522 -7.58 18.31 22.84
N SER A 523 -8.17 19.45 23.19
CA SER A 523 -9.37 19.98 22.53
C SER A 523 -9.38 21.50 22.68
N PHE A 524 -8.66 22.20 21.80
CA PHE A 524 -8.63 23.67 21.82
C PHE A 524 -9.08 24.25 20.49
N ASN A 525 -10.06 25.15 20.56
CA ASN A 525 -10.57 25.95 19.44
C ASN A 525 -9.50 26.98 19.02
N GLY A 526 -8.44 26.54 18.34
CA GLY A 526 -7.43 27.41 17.74
C GLY A 526 -6.24 27.85 18.59
N THR A 527 -6.10 27.43 19.87
CA THR A 527 -5.04 27.97 20.79
C THR A 527 -3.88 27.03 21.14
N GLY A 528 -3.90 25.77 20.67
CA GLY A 528 -2.83 24.80 20.95
C GLY A 528 -2.76 24.33 22.42
N GLY A 529 -1.99 23.28 22.69
CA GLY A 529 -1.79 22.71 24.03
C GLY A 529 -1.12 21.33 24.00
N ILE A 530 -0.51 20.93 25.11
CA ILE A 530 0.12 19.60 25.30
C ILE A 530 -0.70 18.86 26.36
N ALA A 531 -1.23 17.69 26.01
CA ALA A 531 -1.94 16.84 26.96
C ALA A 531 -0.96 15.94 27.75
N ASN A 532 -1.34 15.54 28.98
CA ASN A 532 -0.43 14.75 29.81
C ASN A 532 -0.31 13.31 29.29
N PRO A 533 0.85 12.66 29.48
CA PRO A 533 1.00 11.26 29.16
C PRO A 533 0.26 10.36 30.17
N GLY A 534 -0.11 9.17 29.70
CA GLY A 534 -0.50 8.07 30.57
C GLY A 534 0.71 7.54 31.35
N GLN A 535 0.46 7.07 32.58
CA GLN A 535 1.49 6.46 33.41
C GLN A 535 1.69 4.99 33.05
N ALA A 536 2.88 4.47 33.27
CA ALA A 536 3.16 3.05 33.06
C ALA A 536 2.39 2.17 34.05
N GLY A 537 1.98 0.99 33.59
CA GLY A 537 1.55 -0.09 34.47
C GLY A 537 2.73 -0.63 35.27
N THR A 538 2.47 -1.14 36.48
CA THR A 538 3.54 -1.74 37.28
C THR A 538 3.78 -3.19 36.88
N ASN A 539 4.98 -3.70 37.13
CA ASN A 539 5.28 -5.10 36.86
C ASN A 539 4.50 -6.04 37.79
N GLY A 540 4.22 -7.25 37.31
CA GLY A 540 3.80 -8.35 38.15
C GLY A 540 4.94 -8.83 39.05
N LEU A 541 4.60 -9.36 40.22
CA LEU A 541 5.58 -9.79 41.21
C LEU A 541 5.90 -11.29 41.10
N PRO A 542 7.07 -11.73 41.60
CA PRO A 542 7.46 -13.15 41.58
C PRO A 542 6.57 -14.10 42.40
N ASP A 543 5.69 -13.58 43.26
CA ASP A 543 4.80 -14.37 44.11
C ASP A 543 3.43 -14.65 43.48
N GLY A 544 3.22 -14.21 42.23
CA GLY A 544 1.95 -14.31 41.52
C GLY A 544 1.10 -13.04 41.60
N THR A 545 1.49 -12.02 42.36
CA THR A 545 0.70 -10.78 42.45
C THR A 545 0.73 -10.02 41.12
N PRO A 546 -0.43 -9.73 40.50
CA PRO A 546 -0.45 -8.94 39.27
C PRO A 546 -0.05 -7.47 39.49
N GLY A 547 0.45 -6.85 38.43
CA GLY A 547 0.75 -5.42 38.38
C GLY A 547 -0.50 -4.54 38.40
N ALA A 548 -0.35 -3.33 38.92
CA ALA A 548 -1.39 -2.32 38.93
C ALA A 548 -1.42 -1.54 37.60
N PRO A 549 -2.61 -1.18 37.09
CA PRO A 549 -2.72 -0.31 35.93
C PRO A 549 -2.12 1.08 36.17
N GLY A 550 -1.55 1.66 35.12
CA GLY A 550 -1.13 3.06 35.08
C GLY A 550 -2.34 4.01 35.05
N ALA A 551 -2.15 5.22 35.58
CA ALA A 551 -3.16 6.27 35.53
C ALA A 551 -3.20 6.96 34.16
N ASN A 552 -4.38 7.38 33.72
CA ASN A 552 -4.56 8.15 32.48
C ASN A 552 -4.08 9.60 32.63
N GLY A 553 -3.71 10.22 31.51
CA GLY A 553 -3.23 11.61 31.41
C GLY A 553 -4.30 12.69 31.27
#